data_AF-A0A971Z1Y1-F1
#
_entry.id   AF-A0A971Z1Y1-F1
#
_cell.length_a   1.000
_cell.length_b   1.000
_cell.length_c   1.000
_cell.angle_alpha   90.00
_cell.angle_beta   90.00
_cell.angle_gamma   90.00
#
_symmetry.space_group_name_H-M   'P 1'
#
loop_
_entity.id
_entity.type
_entity.pdbx_description
1 polymer ?
#
loop_
_entity_poly.entity_id
_entity_poly.type
_entity_poly.pdbx_seq_one_letter_code
_entity_poly.pdbx_strand_id
1 'polypeptide(L)'
;MKRGMLAGVLLVWTSLALAVPLPEWRNTPPADEPRLGQVLDTRSGEWIDADGLVQRLTSAERVLLGEQHDNDDHHRLQLWLLQRLQQQRPQASLLLEMLTPSQQPLVDQLYGSEIQPEQLVEQLQWNPGWDWQQYGPIVSWALETGL
;
A
#
# COMPACT_ATOMS: atom_id res chain seq x y z
N MET A 1 -19.45 -58.48 16.54
CA MET A 1 -19.52 -57.04 16.89
C MET A 1 -18.11 -56.46 16.89
N LYS A 2 -17.75 -55.63 15.90
CA LYS A 2 -16.51 -54.85 15.89
C LYS A 2 -16.90 -53.39 15.64
N ARG A 3 -16.74 -52.53 16.66
CA ARG A 3 -16.97 -51.08 16.55
C ARG A 3 -15.62 -50.44 16.20
N GLY A 4 -15.51 -49.89 15.00
CA GLY A 4 -14.37 -49.07 14.59
C GLY A 4 -14.51 -47.67 15.18
N MET A 5 -13.46 -47.21 15.86
CA MET A 5 -13.30 -45.80 16.25
C MET A 5 -12.67 -45.06 15.07
N LEU A 6 -13.35 -44.06 14.53
CA LEU A 6 -12.77 -43.07 13.63
C LEU A 6 -12.24 -41.92 14.49
N ALA A 7 -10.91 -41.76 14.54
CA ALA A 7 -10.26 -40.59 15.09
C ALA A 7 -10.23 -39.50 14.02
N GLY A 8 -10.97 -38.41 14.24
CA GLY A 8 -10.90 -37.21 13.40
C GLY A 8 -9.67 -36.38 13.77
N VAL A 9 -8.80 -36.12 12.81
CA VAL A 9 -7.67 -35.18 12.95
C VAL A 9 -8.15 -33.80 12.50
N LEU A 10 -8.17 -32.83 13.43
CA LEU A 10 -8.35 -31.41 13.14
C LEU A 10 -6.97 -30.81 12.82
N LEU A 11 -6.74 -30.45 11.56
CA LEU A 11 -5.57 -29.67 11.15
C LEU A 11 -5.91 -28.18 11.27
N VAL A 12 -5.34 -27.50 12.26
CA VAL A 12 -5.37 -26.04 12.36
C VAL A 12 -4.26 -25.48 11.49
N TRP A 13 -4.62 -24.82 10.39
CA TRP A 13 -3.69 -24.07 9.55
C TRP A 13 -3.56 -22.65 10.10
N THR A 14 -2.56 -22.40 10.93
CA THR A 14 -2.17 -21.02 11.25
C THR A 14 -1.36 -20.46 10.08
N SER A 15 -2.01 -19.70 9.20
CA SER A 15 -1.31 -18.82 8.26
C SER A 15 -0.63 -17.72 9.07
N LEU A 16 0.69 -17.78 9.18
CA LEU A 16 1.47 -16.67 9.69
C LEU A 16 1.59 -15.66 8.54
N ALA A 17 0.70 -14.68 8.49
CA ALA A 17 0.87 -13.55 7.58
C ALA A 17 2.18 -12.84 7.96
N LEU A 18 3.22 -13.02 7.15
CA LEU A 18 4.48 -12.31 7.34
C LEU A 18 4.20 -10.82 7.17
N ALA A 19 4.50 -10.02 8.21
CA ALA A 19 4.37 -8.57 8.14
C ALA A 19 5.26 -8.05 7.00
N VAL A 20 4.70 -7.23 6.11
CA VAL A 20 5.49 -6.61 5.02
C VAL A 20 6.49 -5.64 5.68
N PRO A 21 7.82 -5.89 5.56
CA PRO A 21 8.82 -5.03 6.15
C PRO A 21 8.82 -3.66 5.47
N LEU A 22 9.37 -2.65 6.15
CA LEU A 22 9.62 -1.36 5.50
C LEU A 22 10.53 -1.57 4.26
N PRO A 23 10.29 -0.82 3.17
CA PRO A 23 11.17 -0.86 2.00
C PRO A 23 12.58 -0.38 2.36
N GLU A 24 13.62 -0.92 1.70
CA GLU A 24 15.01 -0.47 1.87
C GLU A 24 15.16 1.00 1.48
N TRP A 25 15.86 1.85 2.22
CA TRP A 25 16.00 3.27 1.86
C TRP A 25 16.86 3.47 0.59
N ARG A 26 16.39 4.30 -0.35
CA ARG A 26 17.05 4.63 -1.62
C ARG A 26 17.64 6.03 -1.62
N ASN A 27 16.94 6.99 -1.05
CA ASN A 27 17.48 8.32 -0.82
C ASN A 27 18.45 8.22 0.37
N THR A 28 19.60 8.90 0.29
CA THR A 28 20.55 8.93 1.41
C THR A 28 19.87 9.59 2.61
N PRO A 29 19.59 8.85 3.70
CA PRO A 29 19.05 9.48 4.90
C PRO A 29 20.09 10.45 5.45
N PRO A 30 19.67 11.49 6.19
CA PRO A 30 20.61 12.28 6.97
C PRO A 30 21.46 11.33 7.86
N ALA A 31 22.76 11.59 7.95
CA ALA A 31 23.66 10.75 8.72
C ALA A 31 23.21 10.70 10.19
N ASP A 32 23.24 9.50 10.79
CA ASP A 32 22.85 9.24 12.17
C ASP A 32 21.42 9.68 12.52
N GLU A 33 20.42 9.26 11.75
CA GLU A 33 19.00 9.44 12.13
C GLU A 33 18.49 8.27 12.98
N PRO A 34 18.50 8.38 14.33
CA PRO A 34 18.06 7.29 15.21
C PRO A 34 16.57 6.94 15.07
N ARG A 35 15.83 7.76 14.33
CA ARG A 35 14.39 7.66 14.13
C ARG A 35 14.01 7.30 12.71
N LEU A 36 14.97 6.91 11.87
CA LEU A 36 14.67 6.44 10.52
C LEU A 36 13.69 5.25 10.57
N GLY A 37 12.58 5.37 9.85
CA GLY A 37 11.48 4.39 9.88
C GLY A 37 10.53 4.51 11.07
N GLN A 38 10.72 5.49 11.95
CA GLN A 38 9.76 5.85 12.99
C GLN A 38 8.89 7.04 12.56
N VAL A 39 7.73 7.16 13.20
CA VAL A 39 6.74 8.21 12.93
C VAL A 39 6.50 9.00 14.21
N LEU A 40 6.54 10.33 14.11
CA LEU A 40 6.12 11.20 15.20
C LEU A 40 4.60 11.37 15.16
N ASP A 41 3.91 10.93 16.20
CA ASP A 41 2.53 11.31 16.43
C ASP A 41 2.50 12.77 16.92
N THR A 42 2.10 13.68 16.04
CA THR A 42 2.11 15.12 16.32
C THR A 42 1.09 15.55 17.38
N ARG A 43 0.11 14.70 17.71
CA ARG A 43 -0.86 14.99 18.76
C ARG A 43 -0.30 14.69 20.14
N SER A 44 0.30 13.51 20.33
CA SER A 44 0.85 13.09 21.62
C SER A 44 2.31 13.51 21.82
N GLY A 45 3.03 13.81 20.74
CA GLY A 45 4.47 14.04 20.74
C GLY A 45 5.30 12.74 20.85
N GLU A 46 4.65 11.58 20.76
CA GLU A 46 5.31 10.28 20.90
C GLU A 46 5.84 9.77 19.57
N TRP A 47 6.99 9.11 19.62
CA TRP A 47 7.51 8.36 18.49
C TRP A 47 6.97 6.94 18.52
N ILE A 48 6.41 6.52 17.40
CA ILE A 48 5.92 5.17 17.16
C ILE A 48 6.66 4.52 16.01
N ASP A 49 6.63 3.20 15.99
CA ASP A 49 7.08 2.44 14.83
C ASP A 49 6.02 2.44 13.72
N ALA A 50 6.40 1.90 12.56
CA ALA A 50 5.55 1.83 11.38
C ALA A 50 4.30 0.97 11.61
N ASP A 51 4.40 -0.09 12.42
CA ASP A 51 3.27 -0.95 12.77
C ASP A 51 2.26 -0.21 13.67
N GLY A 52 2.74 0.59 14.62
CA GLY A 52 1.93 1.48 15.44
C GLY A 52 1.19 2.52 14.60
N LEU A 53 1.79 3.04 13.54
CA LEU A 53 1.11 3.94 12.59
C LEU A 53 -0.04 3.21 11.90
N VAL A 54 0.23 2.03 11.33
CA VAL A 54 -0.79 1.22 10.64
C VAL A 54 -1.96 0.95 11.57
N GLN A 55 -1.69 0.53 12.82
CA GLN A 55 -2.73 0.26 13.81
C GLN A 55 -3.60 1.48 14.09
N ARG A 56 -3.01 2.67 14.27
CA ARG A 56 -3.78 3.90 14.47
C ARG A 56 -4.68 4.23 13.27
N LEU A 57 -4.16 4.06 12.06
CA LEU A 57 -4.87 4.35 10.81
C LEU A 57 -5.99 3.35 10.47
N THR A 58 -6.05 2.17 11.12
CA THR A 58 -7.15 1.21 10.89
C THR A 58 -8.52 1.79 11.25
N SER A 59 -8.59 2.64 12.28
CA SER A 59 -9.82 3.29 12.72
C SER A 59 -10.18 4.55 11.92
N ALA A 60 -9.28 5.05 11.08
CA ALA A 60 -9.50 6.27 10.33
C ALA A 60 -10.38 6.00 9.10
N GLU A 61 -11.49 6.74 8.98
CA GLU A 61 -12.36 6.68 7.80
C GLU A 61 -11.66 7.19 6.53
N ARG A 62 -10.77 8.16 6.69
CA ARG A 62 -10.00 8.80 5.61
C ARG A 62 -8.57 9.04 6.05
N VAL A 63 -7.63 8.81 5.15
CA VAL A 63 -6.20 9.05 5.34
C VAL A 63 -5.74 9.98 4.22
N LEU A 64 -5.15 11.12 4.59
CA LEU A 64 -4.45 12.00 3.66
C LEU A 64 -2.96 11.75 3.84
N LEU A 65 -2.28 11.43 2.75
CA LEU A 65 -0.87 11.08 2.75
C LEU A 65 -0.11 12.10 1.91
N GLY A 66 0.72 12.90 2.58
CA GLY A 66 1.59 13.87 1.92
C GLY A 66 2.88 13.21 1.43
N GLU A 67 3.50 13.83 0.43
CA GLU A 67 4.78 13.39 -0.14
C GLU A 67 5.64 14.59 -0.55
N GLN A 68 6.84 14.26 -0.99
CA GLN A 68 7.71 15.14 -1.74
C GLN A 68 7.90 14.42 -3.08
N HIS A 69 7.53 15.10 -4.17
CA HIS A 69 7.35 14.45 -5.48
C HIS A 69 8.63 13.86 -6.07
N ASP A 70 9.81 14.27 -5.63
CA ASP A 70 11.12 13.80 -6.09
C ASP A 70 11.84 12.89 -5.07
N ASN A 71 11.10 12.34 -4.11
CA ASN A 71 11.63 11.46 -3.08
C ASN A 71 11.17 10.01 -3.29
N ASP A 72 12.05 9.15 -3.82
CA ASP A 72 11.77 7.74 -4.10
C ASP A 72 11.29 6.96 -2.87
N ASP A 73 11.82 7.28 -1.69
CA ASP A 73 11.42 6.60 -0.45
C ASP A 73 9.99 6.95 -0.04
N HIS A 74 9.50 8.16 -0.32
CA HIS A 74 8.11 8.53 -0.07
C HIS A 74 7.16 7.64 -0.91
N HIS A 75 7.37 7.55 -2.22
CA HIS A 75 6.54 6.72 -3.12
C HIS A 75 6.51 5.26 -2.70
N ARG A 76 7.66 4.72 -2.26
CA ARG A 76 7.76 3.34 -1.81
C ARG A 76 7.08 3.10 -0.46
N LEU A 77 7.16 4.06 0.45
CA LEU A 77 6.44 4.03 1.72
C LEU A 77 4.92 4.17 1.53
N GLN A 78 4.45 4.90 0.51
CA GLN A 78 3.03 4.96 0.19
C GLN A 78 2.47 3.62 -0.25
N LEU A 79 3.15 2.94 -1.19
CA LEU A 79 2.76 1.60 -1.61
C LEU A 79 2.78 0.63 -0.42
N TRP A 80 3.84 0.68 0.39
CA TRP A 80 3.93 -0.12 1.61
C TRP A 80 2.73 0.15 2.53
N LEU A 81 2.44 1.41 2.84
CA LEU A 81 1.36 1.77 3.76
C LEU A 81 0.00 1.32 3.22
N LEU A 82 -0.25 1.51 1.94
CA LEU A 82 -1.46 1.09 1.27
C LEU A 82 -1.66 -0.43 1.37
N GLN A 83 -0.62 -1.21 1.08
CA GLN A 83 -0.61 -2.66 1.22
C GLN A 83 -0.86 -3.10 2.67
N ARG A 84 -0.20 -2.46 3.64
CA ARG A 84 -0.37 -2.74 5.07
C ARG A 84 -1.80 -2.43 5.54
N LEU A 85 -2.38 -1.32 5.09
CA LEU A 85 -3.75 -0.96 5.45
C LEU A 85 -4.78 -1.90 4.83
N GLN A 86 -4.59 -2.32 3.58
CA GLN A 86 -5.45 -3.29 2.90
C GLN A 86 -5.49 -4.64 3.63
N GLN A 87 -4.37 -5.06 4.26
CA GLN A 87 -4.34 -6.27 5.10
C GLN A 87 -5.14 -6.15 6.40
N GLN A 88 -5.35 -4.94 6.92
CA GLN A 88 -6.05 -4.71 8.18
C GLN A 88 -7.52 -4.37 7.98
N ARG A 89 -7.86 -3.70 6.87
CA ARG A 89 -9.24 -3.34 6.52
C ARG A 89 -9.41 -3.15 5.00
N PRO A 90 -10.62 -3.38 4.46
CA PRO A 90 -10.94 -2.99 3.10
C PRO A 90 -10.67 -1.50 2.87
N GLN A 91 -10.01 -1.17 1.78
CA GLN A 91 -9.99 0.19 1.24
C GLN A 91 -11.16 0.39 0.28
N ALA A 92 -11.72 1.59 0.25
CA ALA A 92 -12.88 1.91 -0.59
C ALA A 92 -12.48 2.56 -1.93
N SER A 93 -11.52 3.49 -1.89
CA SER A 93 -11.00 4.18 -3.07
C SER A 93 -9.61 4.73 -2.79
N LEU A 94 -8.78 4.82 -3.82
CA LEU A 94 -7.53 5.57 -3.81
C LEU A 94 -7.65 6.82 -4.66
N LEU A 95 -7.33 7.99 -4.09
CA LEU A 95 -7.30 9.25 -4.82
C LEU A 95 -5.84 9.66 -5.03
N LEU A 96 -5.51 10.05 -6.26
CA LEU A 96 -4.18 10.49 -6.65
C LEU A 96 -4.27 11.90 -7.22
N GLU A 97 -3.45 12.82 -6.71
CA GLU A 97 -3.29 14.18 -7.28
C GLU A 97 -2.87 14.12 -8.76
N MET A 98 -2.18 13.05 -9.13
CA MET A 98 -1.61 12.79 -10.45
C MET A 98 -2.66 12.44 -11.51
N LEU A 99 -3.88 12.09 -11.08
CA LEU A 99 -5.02 11.80 -11.95
C LEU A 99 -6.09 12.87 -11.79
N THR A 100 -6.63 13.32 -12.92
CA THR A 100 -7.73 14.28 -12.97
C THR A 100 -9.08 13.56 -12.96
N PRO A 101 -10.17 14.22 -12.49
CA PRO A 101 -11.52 13.63 -12.53
C PRO A 101 -11.97 13.18 -13.94
N SER A 102 -11.50 13.84 -15.00
CA SER A 102 -11.79 13.45 -16.39
C SER A 102 -11.17 12.11 -16.81
N GLN A 103 -10.17 11.60 -16.09
CA GLN A 103 -9.53 10.31 -16.37
C GLN A 103 -10.27 9.13 -15.72
N GLN A 104 -11.29 9.36 -14.90
CA GLN A 104 -12.06 8.27 -14.25
C GLN A 104 -12.60 7.23 -15.24
N PRO A 105 -13.18 7.59 -16.41
CA PRO A 105 -13.64 6.59 -17.37
C PRO A 105 -12.53 5.72 -17.97
N LEU A 106 -11.27 6.19 -17.92
CA LEU A 106 -10.11 5.38 -18.32
C LEU A 106 -9.80 4.38 -17.22
N VAL A 107 -9.70 4.83 -15.97
CA VAL A 107 -9.50 3.96 -14.79
C VAL A 107 -10.56 2.86 -14.72
N ASP A 108 -11.83 3.21 -14.95
CA ASP A 108 -12.96 2.27 -14.92
C ASP A 108 -12.81 1.12 -15.92
N GLN A 109 -12.16 1.35 -17.07
CA GLN A 109 -11.93 0.33 -18.10
C GLN A 109 -10.79 -0.63 -17.73
N LEU A 110 -9.93 -0.25 -16.79
CA LEU A 110 -8.74 -1.02 -16.44
C LEU A 110 -9.01 -2.03 -15.32
N TYR A 111 -10.08 -1.85 -14.55
CA TYR A 111 -10.44 -2.76 -13.47
C TYR A 111 -10.58 -4.21 -13.93
N GLY A 112 -9.81 -5.10 -13.30
CA GLY A 112 -9.89 -6.55 -13.54
C GLY A 112 -9.34 -7.03 -14.88
N SER A 113 -8.62 -6.18 -15.61
CA SER A 113 -7.92 -6.58 -16.84
C SER A 113 -6.45 -6.92 -16.55
N GLU A 114 -5.93 -7.95 -17.21
CA GLU A 114 -4.49 -8.26 -17.20
C GLU A 114 -3.77 -7.22 -18.06
N ILE A 115 -3.30 -6.14 -17.45
CA ILE A 115 -2.62 -5.04 -18.15
C ILE A 115 -1.13 -5.13 -17.89
N GLN A 116 -0.35 -5.02 -18.96
CA GLN A 116 1.09 -4.87 -18.84
C GLN A 116 1.42 -3.47 -18.31
N PRO A 117 2.25 -3.31 -17.26
CA PRO A 117 2.53 -2.01 -16.64
C PRO A 117 2.98 -0.93 -17.63
N GLU A 118 3.63 -1.30 -18.73
CA GLU A 118 4.10 -0.39 -19.77
C GLU A 118 2.95 0.25 -20.57
N GLN A 119 1.78 -0.40 -20.62
CA GLN A 119 0.60 0.08 -21.33
C GLN A 119 -0.23 1.07 -20.50
N LEU A 120 -0.08 1.05 -19.16
CA LEU A 120 -0.86 1.89 -18.26
C LEU A 120 -0.64 3.39 -18.49
N VAL A 121 0.59 3.79 -18.84
CA VAL A 121 0.93 5.19 -19.15
C VAL A 121 0.04 5.72 -20.27
N GLU A 122 -0.10 4.96 -21.36
CA GLU A 122 -0.91 5.35 -22.52
C GLU A 122 -2.40 5.25 -22.19
N GLN A 123 -2.84 4.14 -21.59
CA GLN A 123 -4.26 3.88 -21.32
C GLN A 123 -4.87 4.86 -20.31
N LEU A 124 -4.09 5.30 -19.32
CA LEU A 124 -4.51 6.31 -18.36
C LEU A 124 -4.36 7.74 -18.90
N GLN A 125 -3.76 7.93 -20.09
CA GLN A 125 -3.31 9.23 -20.58
C GLN A 125 -2.49 9.95 -19.50
N TRP A 126 -1.52 9.22 -18.93
CA TRP A 126 -0.74 9.69 -17.80
C TRP A 126 -0.01 10.99 -18.14
N ASN A 127 -0.10 11.98 -17.24
CA ASN A 127 0.54 13.26 -17.46
C ASN A 127 2.07 13.09 -17.36
N PRO A 128 2.84 13.42 -18.42
CA PRO A 128 4.29 13.24 -18.41
C PRO A 128 5.03 14.16 -17.43
N GLY A 129 4.33 15.12 -16.80
CA GLY A 129 4.87 15.90 -15.67
C GLY A 129 5.05 15.08 -14.38
N TRP A 130 4.43 13.90 -14.29
CA TRP A 130 4.59 12.96 -13.19
C TRP A 130 5.41 11.76 -13.65
N ASP A 131 6.56 11.52 -13.01
CA ASP A 131 7.43 10.40 -13.37
C ASP A 131 6.75 9.04 -13.08
N TRP A 132 6.41 8.31 -14.14
CA TRP A 132 5.75 7.02 -14.02
C TRP A 132 6.54 6.01 -13.19
N GLN A 133 7.88 6.08 -13.14
CA GLN A 133 8.67 5.15 -12.33
C GLN A 133 8.37 5.26 -10.84
N GLN A 134 7.92 6.44 -10.39
CA GLN A 134 7.62 6.72 -8.99
C GLN A 134 6.18 6.29 -8.65
N TYR A 135 5.21 6.61 -9.50
CA TYR A 135 3.78 6.35 -9.23
C TYR A 135 3.26 5.01 -9.77
N GLY A 136 3.87 4.49 -10.82
CA GLY A 136 3.44 3.28 -11.52
C GLY A 136 3.21 2.08 -10.58
N PRO A 137 4.13 1.77 -9.64
CA PRO A 137 3.92 0.69 -8.68
C PRO A 137 2.64 0.83 -7.83
N ILE A 138 2.27 2.06 -7.44
CA ILE A 138 1.05 2.32 -6.66
C ILE A 138 -0.18 2.12 -7.53
N VAL A 139 -0.16 2.69 -8.75
CA VAL A 139 -1.28 2.62 -9.70
C VAL A 139 -1.52 1.18 -10.15
N SER A 140 -0.48 0.46 -10.55
CA SER A 140 -0.56 -0.96 -10.94
C SER A 140 -1.15 -1.79 -9.81
N TRP A 141 -0.62 -1.64 -8.59
CA TRP A 141 -1.10 -2.42 -7.45
C TRP A 141 -2.57 -2.13 -7.12
N ALA A 142 -3.02 -0.87 -7.20
CA ALA A 142 -4.41 -0.50 -6.95
C ALA A 142 -5.34 -1.16 -7.99
N LEU A 143 -5.00 -1.06 -9.28
CA LEU A 143 -5.78 -1.68 -10.36
C LEU A 143 -5.83 -3.21 -10.25
N GLU A 144 -4.70 -3.85 -9.97
CA GLU A 144 -4.59 -5.30 -9.79
C GLU A 144 -5.41 -5.83 -8.61
N THR A 145 -5.49 -5.04 -7.53
CA THR A 145 -6.22 -5.42 -6.30
C THR A 145 -7.67 -4.95 -6.28
N GLY A 146 -8.12 -4.24 -7.32
CA GLY A 146 -9.49 -3.74 -7.43
C GLY A 146 -9.79 -2.58 -6.48
N LEU A 147 -8.78 -1.76 -6.16
CA LEU A 147 -8.93 -0.52 -5.38
C LEU A 147 -9.24 0.70 -6.25
#